data_AF-A0A9E4G359-F1
#
_entry.id   AF-A0A9E4G359-F1
#
_cell.length_a   1.000
_cell.length_b   1.000
_cell.length_c   1.000
_cell.angle_alpha   90.00
_cell.angle_beta   90.00
_cell.angle_gamma   90.00
#
_symmetry.space_group_name_H-M   'P 1'
#
loop_
_entity.id
_entity.type
_entity.pdbx_description
1 polymer ?
#
loop_
_entity_poly.entity_id
_entity_poly.type
_entity_poly.pdbx_seq_one_letter_code
_entity_poly.pdbx_strand_id
1 'polypeptide(L)' 'RATEQNRVLVTYDDDFVKMAQQGVEHSGIVFVPTRYRKIGIVVKELRHFQARYSRNDVANLVWYLTNTSSN' A
#
# COMPACT_ATOMS: atom_id res chain seq x y z
N ARG A 1 -10.02 3.73 -15.41
CA ARG A 1 -8.75 3.04 -15.05
C ARG A 1 -8.33 3.48 -13.64
N ALA A 2 -7.62 2.63 -12.86
CA ALA A 2 -7.30 2.94 -11.46
C ALA A 2 -6.48 4.24 -11.27
N THR A 3 -5.68 4.62 -12.26
CA THR A 3 -4.91 5.88 -12.30
C THR A 3 -5.79 7.13 -12.37
N GLU A 4 -7.00 7.03 -12.92
CA GLU A 4 -7.92 8.17 -13.08
C GLU A 4 -8.69 8.48 -11.78
N GLN A 5 -8.71 7.55 -10.82
CA GLN A 5 -9.48 7.70 -9.59
C GLN A 5 -8.66 8.25 -8.41
N ASN A 6 -7.36 8.53 -8.59
CA ASN A 6 -6.47 9.05 -7.54
C ASN A 6 -6.48 8.23 -6.25
N ARG A 7 -6.60 6.90 -6.36
CA ARG A 7 -6.65 5.98 -5.21
C ARG A 7 -5.32 5.27 -5.02
N VAL A 8 -4.96 5.04 -3.76
CA VAL A 8 -3.84 4.18 -3.38
C VAL A 8 -4.19 2.74 -3.72
N LEU A 9 -3.29 2.03 -4.41
CA LEU A 9 -3.46 0.62 -4.75
C LEU A 9 -3.03 -0.25 -3.57
N VAL A 10 -3.91 -1.12 -3.07
CA VAL A 10 -3.54 -2.16 -2.10
C VAL A 10 -3.42 -3.48 -2.84
N THR A 11 -2.27 -4.14 -2.78
CA THR A 11 -2.02 -5.37 -3.56
C THR A 11 -1.08 -6.35 -2.85
N TYR A 12 -1.21 -7.63 -3.18
CA TYR A 12 -0.26 -8.69 -2.83
C TYR A 12 0.73 -8.99 -3.97
N ASP A 13 0.49 -8.41 -5.15
CA ASP A 13 1.25 -8.64 -6.37
C ASP A 13 2.50 -7.76 -6.40
N ASP A 14 3.67 -8.41 -6.52
CA ASP A 14 4.97 -7.76 -6.50
C ASP A 14 5.33 -7.09 -7.84
N ASP A 15 4.60 -7.38 -8.92
CA ASP A 15 4.85 -6.75 -10.20
C ASP A 15 4.58 -5.24 -10.17
N PHE A 16 3.57 -4.78 -9.41
CA PHE A 16 3.35 -3.35 -9.19
C PHE A 16 4.49 -2.67 -8.42
N VAL A 17 5.14 -3.42 -7.52
CA VAL A 17 6.32 -2.93 -6.80
C VAL A 17 7.50 -2.79 -7.76
N LYS A 18 7.72 -3.78 -8.64
CA LYS A 18 8.76 -3.73 -9.67
C LYS A 18 8.53 -2.57 -10.64
N MET A 19 7.29 -2.35 -11.06
CA MET A 19 6.93 -1.22 -11.92
C MET A 19 7.20 0.14 -11.24
N ALA A 20 6.87 0.27 -9.95
CA ALA A 20 7.20 1.48 -9.17
C ALA A 20 8.72 1.72 -9.12
N GLN A 21 9.52 0.66 -8.93
CA GLN A 21 10.99 0.74 -8.96
C GLN A 21 11.55 1.14 -10.33
N GLN A 22 10.82 0.89 -11.41
CA GLN A 22 11.15 1.34 -12.76
C GLN A 22 10.78 2.81 -13.02
N GLY A 23 10.25 3.52 -12.02
CA GLY A 23 9.89 4.94 -12.12
C GLY A 23 8.51 5.20 -12.74
N VAL A 24 7.65 4.17 -12.85
CA VAL A 24 6.28 4.36 -13.29
C VAL A 24 5.51 5.17 -12.24
N GLU A 25 4.87 6.27 -12.65
CA GLU A 25 4.10 7.11 -11.73
C GLU A 25 2.83 6.39 -11.22
N HIS A 26 2.53 6.58 -9.93
CA HIS A 26 1.35 6.01 -9.29
C HIS A 26 0.86 6.85 -8.10
N SER A 27 -0.42 6.71 -7.76
CA SER A 27 -1.05 7.40 -6.62
C SER A 27 -0.69 6.82 -5.24
N GLY A 28 0.37 6.00 -5.17
CA GLY A 28 0.78 5.22 -4.00
C GLY A 28 0.37 3.74 -4.06
N ILE A 29 1.23 2.87 -3.54
CA ILE A 29 1.01 1.42 -3.45
C ILE A 29 1.19 0.99 -2.00
N VAL A 30 0.23 0.25 -1.45
CA VAL A 30 0.38 -0.50 -0.21
C VAL A 30 0.54 -1.96 -0.57
N PHE A 31 1.77 -2.47 -0.41
CA PHE A 31 2.08 -3.87 -0.63
C PHE A 31 1.79 -4.67 0.64
N VAL A 32 1.03 -5.75 0.49
CA VAL A 32 0.67 -6.66 1.56
C VAL A 32 1.48 -7.95 1.40
N PRO A 33 2.50 -8.19 2.24
CA PRO A 33 3.23 -9.45 2.21
C PRO A 33 2.30 -10.65 2.42
N THR A 34 2.58 -11.77 1.77
CA THR A 34 1.84 -13.05 1.93
C THR A 34 1.75 -13.55 3.37
N ARG A 35 2.60 -13.04 4.28
CA ARG A 35 2.57 -13.34 5.71
C ARG A 35 1.35 -12.75 6.45
N TYR A 36 0.61 -11.82 5.84
CA TYR A 36 -0.66 -11.30 6.37
C TYR A 36 -1.83 -12.22 6.05
N ARG A 37 -1.96 -13.31 6.80
CA ARG A 37 -2.97 -14.34 6.53
C ARG A 37 -4.40 -13.96 6.90
N LYS A 38 -4.63 -12.82 7.57
CA LYS A 38 -5.98 -12.43 8.04
C LYS A 38 -6.36 -11.06 7.50
N ILE A 39 -7.43 -11.03 6.71
CA ILE A 39 -8.00 -9.81 6.15
C ILE A 39 -8.30 -8.73 7.22
N GLY A 40 -8.70 -9.14 8.42
CA GLY A 40 -8.94 -8.22 9.54
C GLY A 40 -7.71 -7.43 9.98
N ILE A 41 -6.52 -8.03 9.95
CA ILE A 41 -5.26 -7.34 10.25
C ILE A 41 -4.95 -6.32 9.15
N VAL A 42 -5.10 -6.73 7.89
CA VAL A 42 -4.90 -5.85 6.73
C VAL A 42 -5.81 -4.63 6.81
N VAL A 43 -7.11 -4.83 7.07
CA VAL A 43 -8.08 -3.73 7.21
C VAL A 43 -7.72 -2.79 8.37
N LYS A 44 -7.28 -3.34 9.51
CA LYS A 44 -6.85 -2.54 10.67
C LYS A 44 -5.65 -1.65 10.32
N GLU A 45 -4.62 -2.22 9.70
CA GLU A 45 -3.42 -1.47 9.32
C GLU A 45 -3.72 -0.43 8.23
N LEU A 46 -4.61 -0.73 7.29
CA LEU A 46 -5.05 0.24 6.28
C LEU A 46 -5.80 1.43 6.91
N ARG A 47 -6.61 1.22 7.94
CA ARG A 47 -7.25 2.32 8.68
C ARG A 47 -6.22 3.20 9.39
N HIS A 48 -5.23 2.57 10.03
CA HIS A 48 -4.11 3.27 10.65
C HIS A 48 -3.26 4.07 9.66
N PHE A 49 -3.04 3.53 8.47
CA PHE A 49 -2.36 4.19 7.37
C PHE A 49 -3.16 5.40 6.87
N GLN A 50 -4.45 5.21 6.58
CA GLN A 50 -5.34 6.25 6.08
C GLN A 50 -5.58 7.40 7.09
N ALA A 51 -5.46 7.13 8.39
CA ALA A 51 -5.53 8.17 9.42
C ALA A 51 -4.26 9.03 9.52
N ARG A 52 -3.12 8.55 9.01
CA ARG A 52 -1.80 9.21 9.14
C ARG A 52 -1.31 9.86 7.87
N TYR A 53 -1.68 9.31 6.71
CA TYR A 53 -1.16 9.73 5.42
C TYR A 53 -2.29 10.13 4.48
N SER A 54 -2.12 11.29 3.87
CA SER A 54 -2.90 11.70 2.72
C SER A 54 -2.35 11.05 1.45
N ARG A 55 -3.13 11.12 0.36
CA ARG A 55 -2.71 10.64 -0.96
C ARG A 55 -1.43 11.32 -1.46
N ASN A 56 -1.24 12.60 -1.16
CA ASN A 56 -0.06 13.33 -1.62
C ASN A 56 1.21 12.90 -0.86
N ASP A 57 1.06 12.49 0.40
CA ASP A 57 2.17 11.99 1.22
C ASP A 57 2.72 10.66 0.70
N VAL A 58 1.93 9.94 -0.09
CA VAL A 58 2.25 8.57 -0.55
C VAL A 58 2.31 8.44 -2.06
N ALA A 59 2.18 9.54 -2.79
CA ALA A 59 2.32 9.56 -4.25
C ALA A 59 3.73 9.06 -4.64
N ASN A 60 3.79 8.14 -5.61
CA ASN A 60 5.02 7.47 -6.05
C ASN A 60 5.80 6.72 -4.94
N LEU A 61 5.16 6.43 -3.80
CA LEU A 61 5.75 5.63 -2.72
C LEU A 61 5.12 4.24 -2.62
N VAL A 62 5.96 3.25 -2.32
CA VAL A 62 5.53 1.90 -1.95
C VAL A 62 5.61 1.76 -0.43
N TRP A 63 4.47 1.50 0.19
CA TRP A 63 4.35 1.22 1.60
C TRP A 63 4.23 -0.29 1.83
N TYR A 64 5.14 -0.86 2.59
CA TYR A 64 5.08 -2.26 2.96
C TYR A 64 4.32 -2.37 4.28
N LEU A 65 3.20 -3.10 4.29
CA LEU A 65 2.60 -3.45 5.57
C LEU A 65 3.60 -4.30 6.33
N THR A 66 4.11 -3.83 7.48
CA THR A 66 4.98 -4.61 8.38
C THR A 66 4.25 -4.88 9.70
N ASN A 67 4.33 -6.12 10.19
CA ASN A 67 3.56 -6.52 11.34
C ASN A 67 4.32 -5.97 12.53
N THR A 68 4.01 -4.73 12.89
CA THR A 68 4.35 -4.19 14.21
C THR A 68 3.40 -4.88 15.18
N SER A 69 3.71 -6.13 15.51
CA SER A 69 3.26 -6.71 16.76
C SER A 69 3.75 -5.76 17.84
N SER A 70 2.87 -4.88 18.34
CA SER A 70 3.08 -4.26 19.63
C SER A 70 3.19 -5.42 20.62
N ASN A 71 4.43 -5.69 21.05
CA ASN A 71 4.71 -6.48 22.24
C ASN A 71 4.23 -5.70 23.47
#